data_AF-A0A4Y2M8F1-F1
#
_entry.id   AF-A0A4Y2M8F1-F1
#
_cell.length_a   1.000
_cell.length_b   1.000
_cell.length_c   1.000
_cell.angle_alpha   90.00
_cell.angle_beta   90.00
_cell.angle_gamma   90.00
#
_symmetry.space_group_name_H-M   'P 1'
#
loop_
_entity.id
_entity.type
_entity.pdbx_description
1 polymer ?
#
loop_
_entity_poly.entity_id
_entity_poly.type
_entity_poly.pdbx_seq_one_letter_code
_entity_poly.pdbx_strand_id
1 'polypeptide(L)'
;MLSMFVDVEQRNWDTILPFVTFAYNSAKQDTTGFSPFFLVHGRDIETPLDVILPHDTENHADNYVQQLITRAEEARQLAKLHILDAQAADKRRYDERHRPVNYNVGDLVWVFTPVRKVGLSEKLLRRYFGPYRITQRLSDVTYEVQRMLNENAIQPSDSPWSSPVVLVKKKNGEWRFCVDYRRLNKITKKDVYPLPRIDDALDSLAGAKIFSMIDLKSGIFLGPLIGSSNRPNSGGCP
;
A
#
# COMPACT_ATOMS: atom_id res chain seq x y z
N MET A 1 5.30 11.39 2.85
CA MET A 1 4.27 11.71 3.86
C MET A 1 2.88 11.75 3.23
N LEU A 2 2.61 12.61 2.24
CA LEU A 2 1.28 12.70 1.62
C LEU A 2 0.82 11.41 0.91
N SER A 3 1.73 10.68 0.25
CA SER A 3 1.44 9.41 -0.45
C SER A 3 0.90 8.28 0.45
N MET A 4 0.98 8.41 1.77
CA MET A 4 0.45 7.41 2.71
C MET A 4 -1.07 7.54 2.90
N PHE A 5 -1.60 8.76 2.71
CA PHE A 5 -3.02 9.08 2.94
C PHE A 5 -3.80 9.19 1.62
N VAL A 6 -3.09 9.35 0.51
CA VAL A 6 -3.69 9.45 -0.83
C VAL A 6 -4.11 8.07 -1.33
N ASP A 7 -5.31 8.01 -1.89
CA ASP A 7 -5.88 6.78 -2.47
C ASP A 7 -5.12 6.35 -3.74
N VAL A 8 -5.27 5.09 -4.14
CA VAL A 8 -4.65 4.48 -5.32
C VAL A 8 -4.97 5.27 -6.60
N GLU A 9 -6.18 5.84 -6.67
CA GLU A 9 -6.64 6.67 -7.79
C GLU A 9 -6.20 8.14 -7.70
N GLN A 10 -5.58 8.56 -6.59
CA GLN A 10 -5.13 9.93 -6.35
C GLN A 10 -6.23 11.00 -6.51
N ARG A 11 -7.46 10.71 -6.09
CA ARG A 11 -8.60 11.64 -6.21
C ARG A 11 -8.87 12.48 -4.96
N ASN A 12 -8.32 12.08 -3.82
CA ASN A 12 -8.62 12.66 -2.51
C ASN A 12 -7.48 13.53 -1.94
N TRP A 13 -6.41 13.78 -2.71
CA TRP A 13 -5.23 14.49 -2.21
C TRP A 13 -5.55 15.93 -1.79
N ASP A 14 -6.49 16.57 -2.48
CA ASP A 14 -6.97 17.93 -2.24
C ASP A 14 -7.69 18.04 -0.89
N THR A 15 -8.51 17.05 -0.53
CA THR A 15 -9.21 17.02 0.76
C THR A 15 -8.27 16.81 1.94
N ILE A 16 -7.17 16.06 1.75
CA ILE A 16 -6.22 15.71 2.81
C ILE A 16 -5.15 16.78 2.99
N LEU A 17 -4.82 17.51 1.92
CA LEU A 17 -3.73 18.47 1.90
C LEU A 17 -3.80 19.51 3.04
N PRO A 18 -4.94 20.16 3.34
CA PRO A 18 -5.02 21.15 4.41
C PRO A 18 -4.61 20.59 5.78
N PHE A 19 -5.04 19.36 6.09
CA PHE A 19 -4.72 18.71 7.37
C PHE A 19 -3.24 18.37 7.50
N VAL A 20 -2.64 17.85 6.42
CA VAL A 20 -1.21 17.51 6.40
C VAL A 20 -0.36 18.78 6.44
N THR A 21 -0.75 19.82 5.70
CA THR A 21 -0.07 21.11 5.73
C THR A 21 -0.15 21.75 7.11
N PHE A 22 -1.31 21.70 7.76
CA PHE A 22 -1.46 22.18 9.14
C PHE A 22 -0.53 21.44 10.09
N ALA A 23 -0.56 20.10 10.09
CA ALA A 23 0.28 19.27 10.96
C ALA A 23 1.78 19.48 10.69
N TYR A 24 2.18 19.60 9.42
CA TYR A 24 3.57 19.86 9.06
C TYR A 24 4.04 21.24 9.49
N ASN A 25 3.18 22.26 9.37
CA ASN A 25 3.49 23.64 9.73
C ASN A 25 3.48 23.85 11.24
N SER A 26 2.68 23.10 12.01
CA SER A 26 2.62 23.21 13.48
C SER A 26 3.71 22.40 14.18
N ALA A 27 4.15 21.28 13.61
CA ALA A 27 5.19 20.44 14.20
C ALA A 27 6.55 21.16 14.24
N LYS A 28 7.36 20.87 15.26
CA LYS A 28 8.77 21.26 15.30
C LYS A 28 9.59 20.21 14.55
N GLN A 29 10.47 20.66 13.65
CA GLN A 29 11.26 19.77 12.80
C GLN A 29 12.63 19.58 13.43
N ASP A 30 13.08 18.34 13.61
CA ASP A 30 14.38 18.04 14.23
C ASP A 30 15.56 18.73 13.53
N THR A 31 15.50 18.84 12.20
CA THR A 31 16.56 19.46 11.40
C THR A 31 16.68 20.97 11.63
N THR A 32 15.55 21.66 11.88
CA THR A 32 15.53 23.12 12.06
C THR A 32 15.46 23.52 13.54
N GLY A 33 14.92 22.66 14.42
CA GLY A 33 14.60 22.94 15.82
C GLY A 33 13.34 23.78 16.02
N PHE A 34 12.81 24.35 14.94
CA PHE A 34 11.65 25.25 14.93
C PHE A 34 10.54 24.73 14.02
N SER A 35 9.32 25.17 14.29
CA SER A 35 8.18 24.95 13.39
C SER A 35 8.32 25.79 12.12
N PRO A 36 7.92 25.27 10.94
CA PRO A 36 7.89 26.06 9.71
C PRO A 36 7.06 27.34 9.82
N PHE A 37 5.93 27.28 10.53
CA PHE A 37 5.07 28.45 10.73
C PHE A 37 5.78 29.55 11.53
N PHE A 38 6.47 29.17 12.60
CA PHE A 38 7.28 30.10 13.40
C PHE A 38 8.39 30.76 12.56
N LEU A 39 9.07 30.00 11.70
CA LEU A 39 10.11 30.55 10.83
C LEU A 39 9.57 31.54 9.79
N VAL A 40 8.33 31.39 9.33
CA VAL A 40 7.73 32.33 8.36
C VAL A 40 7.14 33.55 9.07
N HIS A 41 6.38 33.32 10.14
CA HIS A 41 5.54 34.35 10.76
C HIS A 41 6.09 34.93 12.07
N GLY A 42 7.14 34.35 12.65
CA GLY A 42 7.75 34.81 13.90
C GLY A 42 6.92 34.55 15.16
N ARG A 43 5.77 33.87 15.02
CA ARG A 43 4.87 33.47 16.11
C ARG A 43 4.47 32.01 15.96
N ASP A 44 4.10 31.37 17.06
CA ASP A 44 3.57 30.02 17.04
C ASP A 44 2.12 30.01 16.51
N ILE A 45 1.65 28.84 16.05
CA ILE A 45 0.26 28.67 15.63
C ILE A 45 -0.63 28.73 16.88
N GLU A 46 -1.65 29.59 16.84
CA GLU A 46 -2.76 29.53 17.77
C GLU A 46 -3.75 28.48 17.27
N THR A 47 -3.88 27.38 18.01
CA THR A 47 -4.87 26.36 17.70
C THR A 47 -6.23 26.73 18.31
N PRO A 48 -7.36 26.21 17.79
CA PRO A 48 -8.66 26.41 18.42
C PRO A 48 -8.70 26.01 19.89
N LEU A 49 -7.85 25.07 20.31
CA LEU A 49 -7.72 24.66 21.71
C LEU A 49 -7.07 25.76 22.57
N ASP A 50 -6.07 26.48 22.05
CA ASP A 50 -5.38 27.57 22.75
C ASP A 50 -6.28 28.81 22.93
N VAL A 51 -7.23 29.03 22.01
CA VAL A 51 -8.24 30.09 22.13
C VAL A 51 -9.29 29.75 23.20
N ILE A 52 -9.64 28.47 23.33
CA ILE A 52 -10.62 27.98 24.32
C ILE A 52 -9.99 27.86 25.72
N LEU A 53 -8.69 27.58 25.80
CA LEU A 53 -7.90 27.52 27.03
C LEU A 53 -6.91 28.69 27.06
N PRO A 54 -7.37 29.93 27.35
CA PRO A 54 -6.49 31.07 27.34
C PRO A 54 -5.35 30.89 28.34
N HIS A 55 -4.12 30.90 27.83
CA HIS A 55 -2.94 31.22 28.62
C HIS A 55 -2.73 32.73 28.51
N ASP A 56 -2.82 33.43 29.64
CA ASP A 56 -2.51 34.85 29.72
C ASP A 56 -1.06 35.06 29.23
N THR A 57 -0.91 35.78 28.12
CA THR A 57 0.38 36.29 27.68
C THR A 57 0.34 37.81 27.81
N GLU A 58 1.15 38.33 28.71
CA GLU A 58 1.22 39.75 29.05
C GLU A 58 1.56 40.60 27.81
N ASN A 59 0.60 41.41 27.40
CA ASN A 59 0.66 42.34 26.27
C ASN A 59 1.79 43.37 26.45
N HIS A 60 2.81 43.33 25.57
CA HIS A 60 3.80 44.41 25.41
C HIS A 60 3.55 45.11 24.06
N ALA A 61 2.66 46.11 24.07
CA ALA A 61 2.04 46.64 22.86
C ALA A 61 2.93 47.56 21.99
N ASP A 62 4.04 48.10 22.50
CA ASP A 62 4.69 49.22 21.79
C ASP A 62 5.94 48.82 20.96
N ASN A 63 6.49 47.62 21.17
CA ASN A 63 7.67 47.11 20.44
C ASN A 63 7.49 45.69 19.86
N TYR A 64 6.25 45.20 19.87
CA TYR A 64 5.91 43.82 19.51
C TYR A 64 6.36 43.44 18.09
N VAL A 65 6.10 44.31 17.10
CA VAL A 65 6.41 44.03 15.69
C VAL A 65 7.90 43.93 15.45
N GLN A 66 8.70 44.83 16.05
CA GLN A 66 10.16 44.81 15.91
C GLN A 66 10.76 43.58 16.57
N GLN A 67 10.32 43.24 17.78
CA GLN A 67 10.74 42.02 18.48
C GLN A 67 10.38 40.75 17.69
N LEU A 68 9.20 40.72 17.05
CA LEU A 68 8.76 39.59 16.24
C LEU A 68 9.66 39.38 15.02
N ILE A 69 10.01 40.47 14.32
CA ILE A 69 10.89 40.45 13.15
C ILE A 69 12.29 39.97 13.54
N THR A 70 12.87 40.56 14.59
CA THR A 70 14.20 40.18 15.08
C THR A 70 14.25 38.71 15.48
N ARG A 71 13.25 38.24 16.25
CA ARG A 71 13.17 36.84 16.69
C ARG A 71 13.02 35.87 15.51
N ALA A 72 12.24 36.24 14.49
CA ALA A 72 12.09 35.43 13.28
C ALA A 72 13.39 35.35 12.48
N GLU A 73 14.14 36.45 12.37
CA GLU A 73 15.44 36.48 11.69
C GLU A 73 16.49 35.66 12.41
N GLU A 74 16.61 35.80 13.73
CA GLU A 74 17.50 34.99 14.58
C GLU A 74 17.18 33.50 14.43
N ALA A 75 15.89 33.14 14.51
CA ALA A 75 15.45 31.75 14.35
C ALA A 75 15.79 31.18 12.96
N ARG A 76 15.68 31.98 11.89
CA ARG A 76 16.08 31.57 10.54
C ARG A 76 17.59 31.36 10.41
N GLN A 77 18.39 32.23 11.03
CA GLN A 77 19.85 32.08 11.05
C GLN A 77 20.26 30.79 11.77
N LEU A 78 19.69 30.53 12.95
CA LEU A 78 19.91 29.30 13.70
C LEU A 78 19.46 28.06 12.92
N ALA A 79 18.25 28.10 12.33
CA ALA A 79 17.75 27.00 11.50
C ALA A 79 18.69 26.70 10.32
N LYS A 80 19.29 27.74 9.70
CA LYS A 80 20.25 27.56 8.62
C LYS A 80 21.52 26.84 9.09
N LEU A 81 22.03 27.18 10.27
CA LEU A 81 23.18 26.48 10.86
C LEU A 81 22.83 25.00 11.13
N HIS A 82 21.70 24.74 11.77
CA HIS A 82 21.25 23.36 12.05
C HIS A 82 21.08 22.53 10.77
N ILE A 83 20.53 23.12 9.70
CA ILE A 83 20.39 22.44 8.40
C ILE A 83 21.75 22.04 7.85
N LEU A 84 22.77 22.91 7.92
CA LEU A 84 24.12 22.60 7.41
C LEU A 84 24.77 21.46 8.21
N ASP A 85 24.65 21.49 9.54
CA ASP A 85 25.20 20.45 10.40
C ASP A 85 24.50 19.10 10.18
N ALA A 86 23.17 19.11 10.05
CA ALA A 86 22.38 17.93 9.74
C ALA A 86 22.72 17.37 8.36
N GLN A 87 22.88 18.22 7.34
CA GLN A 87 23.32 17.81 5.99
C GLN A 87 24.69 17.13 6.02
N ALA A 88 25.64 17.68 6.79
CA ALA A 88 26.97 17.08 6.94
C ALA A 88 26.90 15.70 7.64
N ALA A 89 26.07 15.57 8.68
CA ALA A 89 25.84 14.29 9.37
C ALA A 89 25.15 13.26 8.48
N ASP A 90 24.13 13.66 7.73
CA ASP A 90 23.41 12.79 6.81
C ASP A 90 24.29 12.31 5.65
N LYS A 91 25.18 13.17 5.13
CA LYS A 91 26.19 12.77 4.14
C LYS A 91 27.09 11.67 4.68
N ARG A 92 27.68 11.85 5.87
CA ARG A 92 28.53 10.82 6.51
C ARG A 92 27.78 9.50 6.65
N ARG A 93 26.53 9.57 7.15
CA ARG A 93 25.68 8.39 7.35
C ARG A 93 25.31 7.70 6.03
N TYR A 94 25.07 8.46 4.96
CA TYR A 94 24.80 7.91 3.63
C TYR A 94 26.03 7.16 3.09
N ASP A 95 27.21 7.79 3.17
CA ASP A 95 28.46 7.21 2.71
C ASP A 95 28.79 5.92 3.48
N GLU A 96 28.60 5.90 4.81
CA GLU A 96 28.79 4.71 5.67
C GLU A 96 27.77 3.58 5.39
N ARG A 97 26.56 3.93 4.96
CA ARG A 97 25.48 2.96 4.69
C ARG A 97 25.56 2.34 3.30
N HIS A 98 26.39 2.87 2.40
CA HIS A 98 26.57 2.30 1.08
C HIS A 98 27.34 0.97 1.16
N ARG A 99 26.61 -0.12 1.46
CA ARG A 99 27.13 -1.48 1.49
C ARG A 99 26.67 -2.23 0.23
N PRO A 100 27.55 -3.02 -0.42
CA PRO A 100 27.11 -3.93 -1.46
C PRO A 100 26.18 -4.97 -0.83
N VAL A 101 24.90 -4.95 -1.22
CA VAL A 101 23.91 -5.93 -0.77
C VAL A 101 23.88 -7.08 -1.77
N ASN A 102 24.26 -8.26 -1.31
CA ASN A 102 24.15 -9.50 -2.08
C ASN A 102 22.90 -10.25 -1.63
N TYR A 103 22.10 -10.75 -2.58
CA TYR A 103 20.92 -11.56 -2.29
C TYR A 103 21.16 -13.02 -2.71
N ASN A 104 20.55 -13.96 -1.99
CA ASN A 104 20.62 -15.38 -2.31
C ASN A 104 19.37 -15.83 -3.08
N VAL A 105 19.50 -16.95 -3.80
CA VAL A 105 18.36 -17.58 -4.48
C VAL A 105 17.37 -18.06 -3.42
N GLY A 106 16.11 -17.65 -3.57
CA GLY A 106 15.03 -17.95 -2.63
C GLY A 106 14.66 -16.81 -1.68
N ASP A 107 15.45 -15.74 -1.59
CA ASP A 107 15.13 -14.58 -0.75
C ASP A 107 13.90 -13.82 -1.27
N LEU A 108 13.13 -13.26 -0.34
CA LEU A 108 11.96 -12.43 -0.62
C LEU A 108 12.39 -10.96 -0.76
N VAL A 109 12.09 -10.37 -1.92
CA VAL A 109 12.46 -8.99 -2.24
C VAL A 109 11.27 -8.18 -2.72
N TRP A 110 11.31 -6.88 -2.43
CA TRP A 110 10.41 -5.90 -3.00
C TRP A 110 11.04 -5.32 -4.26
N VAL A 111 10.32 -5.37 -5.38
CA VAL A 111 10.81 -4.88 -6.67
C VAL A 111 10.37 -3.44 -6.86
N PHE A 112 11.33 -2.55 -7.10
CA PHE A 112 11.06 -1.18 -7.51
C PHE A 112 10.69 -1.16 -9.00
N THR A 113 9.49 -0.71 -9.32
CA THR A 113 9.06 -0.56 -10.72
C THR A 113 8.66 0.90 -10.97
N PRO A 114 9.42 1.66 -11.78
CA PRO A 114 9.10 3.04 -12.12
C PRO A 114 8.01 3.09 -13.20
N VAL A 115 6.82 2.56 -12.91
CA VAL A 115 5.69 2.58 -13.86
C VAL A 115 5.09 3.97 -13.91
N ARG A 116 5.09 4.57 -15.10
CA ARG A 116 4.35 5.81 -15.40
C ARG A 116 2.94 5.46 -15.83
N LYS A 117 1.93 5.99 -15.11
CA LYS A 117 0.52 5.91 -15.52
C LYS A 117 0.06 7.30 -15.95
N VAL A 118 -0.46 7.41 -17.17
CA VAL A 118 -0.99 8.66 -17.71
C VAL A 118 -2.14 9.14 -16.81
N GLY A 119 -2.07 10.38 -16.32
CA GLY A 119 -3.06 10.98 -15.43
C GLY A 119 -2.82 10.81 -13.93
N LEU A 120 -1.80 10.05 -13.49
CA LEU A 120 -1.44 9.93 -12.07
C LEU A 120 -0.07 10.56 -11.79
N SER A 121 0.08 11.21 -10.63
CA SER A 121 1.34 11.79 -10.17
C SER A 121 2.33 10.72 -9.74
N GLU A 122 3.54 10.74 -10.31
CA GLU A 122 4.62 9.80 -10.01
C GLU A 122 5.10 9.84 -8.56
N LYS A 123 4.87 10.96 -7.86
CA LYS A 123 5.30 11.17 -6.48
C LYS A 123 4.35 10.52 -5.47
N LEU A 124 3.12 10.25 -5.88
CA LEU A 124 2.08 9.64 -5.04
C LEU A 124 1.93 8.13 -5.33
N LEU A 125 2.58 7.60 -6.37
CA LEU A 125 2.56 6.18 -6.68
C LEU A 125 3.44 5.37 -5.71
N ARG A 126 2.92 4.21 -5.27
CA ARG A 126 3.72 3.17 -4.63
C ARG A 126 4.64 2.55 -5.69
N ARG A 127 5.95 2.73 -5.51
CA ARG A 127 6.96 2.28 -6.49
C ARG A 127 7.51 0.89 -6.22
N TYR A 128 7.41 0.41 -4.99
CA TYR A 128 7.80 -0.95 -4.62
C TYR A 128 6.57 -1.86 -4.66
N PHE A 129 6.70 -2.97 -5.38
CA PHE A 129 5.71 -4.03 -5.46
C PHE A 129 6.33 -5.31 -4.89
N GLY A 130 5.55 -6.13 -4.19
CA GLY A 130 6.05 -7.37 -3.62
C GLY A 130 5.13 -7.99 -2.58
N PRO A 131 5.45 -9.21 -2.12
CA PRO A 131 6.75 -9.88 -2.24
C PRO A 131 7.02 -10.58 -3.59
N TYR A 132 8.29 -10.55 -4.02
CA TYR A 132 8.83 -11.34 -5.14
C TYR A 132 9.89 -12.30 -4.61
N ARG A 133 10.05 -13.46 -5.24
CA ARG A 133 11.09 -14.44 -4.90
C ARG A 133 12.20 -14.39 -5.93
N ILE A 134 13.46 -14.39 -5.48
CA ILE A 134 14.61 -14.53 -6.38
C ILE A 134 14.68 -15.97 -6.89
N THR A 135 14.58 -16.17 -8.19
CA THR A 135 14.70 -17.50 -8.84
C THR A 135 16.14 -17.81 -9.22
N GLN A 136 16.86 -16.81 -9.75
CA GLN A 136 18.22 -16.99 -10.24
C GLN A 136 19.01 -15.69 -10.09
N ARG A 137 20.32 -15.81 -9.79
CA ARG A 137 21.28 -14.70 -9.88
C ARG A 137 21.93 -14.73 -11.26
N LEU A 138 21.76 -13.66 -12.04
CA LEU A 138 22.33 -13.51 -13.38
C LEU A 138 23.69 -12.80 -13.34
N SER A 139 23.84 -11.81 -12.44
CA SER A 139 25.09 -11.09 -12.19
C SER A 139 25.14 -10.63 -10.72
N ASP A 140 26.18 -9.89 -10.32
CA ASP A 140 26.26 -9.33 -8.96
C ASP A 140 25.15 -8.33 -8.63
N VAL A 141 24.56 -7.71 -9.67
CA VAL A 141 23.55 -6.66 -9.55
C VAL A 141 22.20 -7.07 -10.16
N THR A 142 22.20 -8.07 -11.05
CA THR A 142 21.01 -8.51 -11.79
C THR A 142 20.49 -9.84 -11.26
N TYR A 143 19.25 -9.84 -10.80
CA TYR A 143 18.55 -11.01 -10.27
C TYR A 143 17.28 -11.24 -11.08
N GLU A 144 17.01 -12.50 -11.42
CA GLU A 144 15.72 -12.92 -11.93
C GLU A 144 14.77 -13.11 -10.76
N VAL A 145 13.58 -12.52 -10.86
CA VAL A 145 12.58 -12.47 -9.80
C VAL A 145 11.24 -12.94 -10.32
N GLN A 146 10.60 -13.83 -9.57
CA GLN A 146 9.26 -14.32 -9.86
C GLN A 146 8.27 -13.71 -8.88
N ARG A 147 7.18 -13.16 -9.43
CA ARG A 147 6.10 -12.63 -8.60
C ARG A 147 5.39 -13.79 -7.90
N MET A 148 5.31 -13.73 -6.57
CA MET A 148 4.50 -14.65 -5.79
C MET A 148 3.02 -14.35 -6.05
N LEU A 149 2.47 -14.97 -7.09
CA LEU A 149 1.03 -15.04 -7.30
C LEU A 149 0.47 -16.06 -6.30
N ASN A 150 0.05 -15.60 -5.11
CA ASN A 150 -0.66 -16.37 -4.07
C ASN A 150 -0.22 -17.84 -3.95
N GLU A 151 0.87 -18.08 -3.25
CA GLU A 151 1.57 -19.38 -3.11
C GLU A 151 0.82 -20.51 -2.39
N ASN A 152 -0.47 -20.36 -2.07
CA ASN A 152 -1.25 -21.44 -1.43
C ASN A 152 -2.42 -21.95 -2.30
N ALA A 153 -2.51 -21.55 -3.57
CA ALA A 153 -3.57 -22.05 -4.46
C ALA A 153 -3.32 -23.50 -4.95
N ILE A 154 -2.06 -23.90 -5.09
CA ILE A 154 -1.65 -25.23 -5.55
C ILE A 154 -0.42 -25.71 -4.77
N GLN A 155 -0.36 -27.00 -4.49
CA GLN A 155 0.78 -27.67 -3.85
C GLN A 155 1.12 -28.94 -4.63
N PRO A 156 2.38 -29.42 -4.61
CA PRO A 156 2.71 -30.74 -5.13
C PRO A 156 1.86 -31.81 -4.44
N SER A 157 1.34 -32.76 -5.21
CA SER A 157 0.48 -33.83 -4.68
C SER A 157 0.77 -35.15 -5.37
N ASP A 158 0.96 -36.22 -4.58
CA ASP A 158 1.07 -37.60 -5.08
C ASP A 158 -0.30 -38.28 -5.16
N SER A 159 -1.34 -37.53 -5.50
CA SER A 159 -2.71 -38.05 -5.49
C SER A 159 -2.89 -39.04 -6.65
N PRO A 160 -3.68 -40.12 -6.47
CA PRO A 160 -3.99 -41.06 -7.54
C PRO A 160 -4.91 -40.45 -8.62
N TRP A 161 -5.33 -39.20 -8.44
CA TRP A 161 -6.19 -38.46 -9.36
C TRP A 161 -5.39 -37.42 -10.12
N SER A 162 -5.56 -37.38 -11.43
CA SER A 162 -4.96 -36.36 -12.30
C SER A 162 -5.97 -35.91 -13.34
N SER A 163 -5.96 -34.61 -13.63
CA SER A 163 -6.79 -33.99 -14.66
C SER A 163 -5.87 -33.20 -15.61
N PRO A 164 -6.04 -33.34 -16.94
CA PRO A 164 -5.17 -32.69 -17.89
C PRO A 164 -5.36 -31.16 -17.86
N VAL A 165 -4.30 -30.44 -18.18
CA VAL A 165 -4.27 -28.98 -18.29
C VAL A 165 -4.48 -28.57 -19.74
N VAL A 166 -5.37 -27.61 -19.96
CA VAL A 166 -5.66 -27.01 -21.27
C VAL A 166 -5.38 -25.52 -21.20
N LEU A 167 -4.58 -25.01 -22.12
CA LEU A 167 -4.29 -23.59 -22.27
C LEU A 167 -5.24 -22.96 -23.29
N VAL A 168 -6.00 -21.95 -22.87
CA VAL A 168 -6.97 -21.27 -23.73
C VAL A 168 -6.58 -19.80 -23.89
N LYS A 169 -6.47 -19.31 -25.13
CA LYS A 169 -6.27 -17.88 -25.38
C LYS A 169 -7.58 -17.11 -25.12
N LYS A 170 -7.49 -16.06 -24.31
CA LYS A 170 -8.54 -15.05 -24.17
C LYS A 170 -8.62 -14.19 -25.44
N LYS A 171 -9.74 -13.47 -25.60
CA LYS A 171 -9.91 -12.45 -26.67
C LYS A 171 -8.88 -11.33 -26.61
N ASN A 172 -8.31 -11.05 -25.43
CA ASN A 172 -7.24 -10.06 -25.23
C ASN A 172 -5.82 -10.60 -25.49
N GLY A 173 -5.67 -11.84 -25.97
CA GLY A 173 -4.38 -12.48 -26.26
C GLY A 173 -3.69 -13.14 -25.06
N GLU A 174 -4.21 -12.97 -23.85
CA GLU A 174 -3.67 -13.58 -22.63
C GLU A 174 -4.03 -15.08 -22.54
N TRP A 175 -3.13 -15.92 -22.04
CA TRP A 175 -3.40 -17.34 -21.83
C TRP A 175 -4.13 -17.58 -20.49
N ARG A 176 -5.19 -18.39 -20.49
CA ARG A 176 -5.80 -18.96 -19.28
C ARG A 176 -5.34 -20.40 -19.11
N PHE A 177 -4.88 -20.69 -17.90
CA PHE A 177 -4.63 -22.03 -17.41
C PHE A 177 -5.96 -22.65 -16.94
N CYS A 178 -6.47 -23.65 -17.67
CA CYS A 178 -7.72 -24.33 -17.35
C CYS A 178 -7.44 -25.81 -17.06
N VAL A 179 -7.92 -26.33 -15.94
CA VAL A 179 -7.86 -27.76 -15.62
C VAL A 179 -9.17 -28.43 -16.04
N ASP A 180 -9.09 -29.54 -16.77
CA ASP A 180 -10.28 -30.25 -17.25
C ASP A 180 -10.88 -31.16 -16.16
N TYR A 181 -11.76 -30.59 -15.35
CA TYR A 181 -12.47 -31.33 -14.29
C TYR A 181 -13.67 -32.15 -14.79
N ARG A 182 -13.88 -32.36 -16.11
CA ARG A 182 -15.09 -33.09 -16.59
C ARG A 182 -15.22 -34.50 -16.01
N ARG A 183 -14.10 -35.23 -15.87
CA ARG A 183 -14.10 -36.57 -15.26
C ARG A 183 -14.41 -36.50 -13.77
N LEU A 184 -13.84 -35.53 -13.07
CA LEU A 184 -14.07 -35.29 -11.65
C LEU A 184 -15.54 -34.90 -11.38
N ASN A 185 -16.07 -33.94 -12.13
CA ASN A 185 -17.44 -33.43 -11.97
C ASN A 185 -18.53 -34.49 -12.21
N LYS A 186 -18.23 -35.60 -12.92
CA LYS A 186 -19.15 -36.72 -13.10
C LYS A 186 -19.28 -37.60 -11.85
N ILE A 187 -18.22 -37.69 -11.05
CA ILE A 187 -18.17 -38.50 -9.83
C ILE A 187 -18.46 -37.68 -8.57
N THR A 188 -18.28 -36.36 -8.62
CA THR A 188 -18.58 -35.45 -7.52
C THR A 188 -20.08 -35.32 -7.29
N LYS A 189 -20.51 -35.43 -6.03
CA LYS A 189 -21.89 -35.12 -5.62
C LYS A 189 -22.14 -33.63 -5.77
N LYS A 190 -23.15 -33.25 -6.55
CA LYS A 190 -23.54 -31.86 -6.74
C LYS A 190 -24.30 -31.38 -5.52
N ASP A 191 -23.73 -30.43 -4.80
CA ASP A 191 -24.46 -29.68 -3.79
C ASP A 191 -25.17 -28.50 -4.48
N VAL A 192 -26.49 -28.44 -4.35
CA VAL A 192 -27.31 -27.42 -5.00
C VAL A 192 -27.62 -26.36 -3.96
N TYR A 193 -26.81 -25.31 -3.95
CA TYR A 193 -27.18 -24.11 -3.21
C TYR A 193 -28.35 -23.42 -3.95
N PRO A 194 -29.48 -23.12 -3.28
CA PRO A 194 -30.61 -22.48 -3.92
C PRO A 194 -30.25 -21.03 -4.25
N LEU A 195 -29.86 -20.79 -5.51
CA LEU A 195 -29.68 -19.45 -6.03
C LEU A 195 -31.07 -18.86 -6.36
N PRO A 196 -31.37 -17.64 -5.92
CA PRO A 196 -32.62 -16.97 -6.29
C PRO A 196 -32.69 -16.79 -7.81
N ARG A 197 -33.90 -16.79 -8.38
CA ARG A 197 -34.04 -16.45 -9.80
C ARG A 197 -33.70 -14.97 -9.98
N ILE A 198 -33.24 -14.62 -11.18
CA ILE A 198 -32.85 -13.25 -11.50
C ILE A 198 -34.04 -12.30 -11.27
N ASP A 199 -35.24 -12.71 -11.66
CA ASP A 199 -36.47 -11.92 -11.47
C ASP A 199 -36.74 -11.69 -9.97
N ASP A 200 -36.69 -12.73 -9.14
CA ASP A 200 -36.88 -12.62 -7.69
C ASP A 200 -35.84 -11.70 -7.03
N ALA A 201 -34.59 -11.78 -7.49
CA ALA A 201 -33.51 -10.91 -7.03
C ALA A 201 -33.73 -9.45 -7.45
N LEU A 202 -34.26 -9.20 -8.65
CA LEU A 202 -34.57 -7.86 -9.15
C LEU A 202 -35.82 -7.26 -8.48
N ASP A 203 -36.84 -8.08 -8.21
CA ASP A 203 -38.04 -7.64 -7.49
C ASP A 203 -37.68 -7.20 -6.06
N SER A 204 -36.72 -7.87 -5.42
CA SER A 204 -36.22 -7.48 -4.09
C SER A 204 -35.56 -6.08 -4.07
N LEU A 205 -35.20 -5.56 -5.23
CA LEU A 205 -34.56 -4.24 -5.42
C LEU A 205 -35.58 -3.13 -5.76
N ALA A 206 -36.86 -3.48 -5.92
CA ALA A 206 -37.91 -2.52 -6.25
C ALA A 206 -38.09 -1.47 -5.13
N GLY A 207 -38.07 -0.19 -5.51
CA GLY A 207 -38.20 0.95 -4.59
C GLY A 207 -36.86 1.53 -4.10
N ALA A 208 -35.74 0.86 -4.36
CA ALA A 208 -34.41 1.43 -4.13
C ALA A 208 -34.09 2.53 -5.15
N LYS A 209 -33.48 3.63 -4.69
CA LYS A 209 -33.09 4.78 -5.53
C LYS A 209 -31.61 4.83 -5.88
N ILE A 210 -30.78 4.10 -5.13
CA ILE A 210 -29.32 4.07 -5.27
C ILE A 210 -28.88 2.61 -5.31
N PHE A 211 -28.07 2.26 -6.31
CA PHE A 211 -27.53 0.92 -6.50
C PHE A 211 -26.01 0.97 -6.47
N SER A 212 -25.39 0.02 -5.78
CA SER A 212 -23.95 -0.20 -5.78
C SER A 212 -23.65 -1.66 -6.12
N MET A 213 -22.84 -1.88 -7.14
CA MET A 213 -22.41 -3.21 -7.57
C MET A 213 -20.97 -3.46 -7.08
N ILE A 214 -20.77 -4.54 -6.34
CA ILE A 214 -19.45 -4.97 -5.86
C ILE A 214 -19.14 -6.31 -6.53
N ASP A 215 -18.05 -6.35 -7.29
CA ASP A 215 -17.55 -7.59 -7.89
C ASP A 215 -16.38 -8.15 -7.07
N LEU A 216 -16.49 -9.42 -6.66
CA LEU A 216 -15.43 -10.08 -5.92
C LEU A 216 -14.47 -10.78 -6.89
N LYS A 217 -13.40 -10.07 -7.24
CA LYS A 217 -12.35 -10.62 -8.11
C LYS A 217 -11.79 -11.91 -7.51
N SER A 218 -11.84 -13.00 -8.29
CA SER A 218 -11.26 -14.29 -7.92
C SER A 218 -11.88 -14.94 -6.67
N GLY A 219 -13.17 -14.69 -6.38
CA GLY A 219 -13.87 -15.23 -5.20
C GLY A 219 -13.78 -16.75 -5.02
N ILE A 220 -13.57 -17.51 -6.11
CA ILE A 220 -13.39 -18.97 -6.08
C ILE A 220 -12.19 -19.39 -5.21
N PHE A 221 -11.13 -18.57 -5.16
CA PHE A 221 -9.91 -18.89 -4.40
C PHE A 221 -9.96 -18.43 -2.95
N LEU A 222 -11.05 -17.78 -2.52
CA LEU A 222 -11.20 -17.33 -1.13
C LEU A 222 -11.68 -18.45 -0.19
N GLY A 223 -12.37 -19.45 -0.74
CA GLY A 223 -12.89 -20.58 0.03
C GLY A 223 -11.80 -21.60 0.38
N PRO A 224 -11.67 -22.04 1.64
CA PRO A 224 -10.70 -23.08 1.99
C PRO A 224 -11.13 -24.44 1.42
N LEU A 225 -10.17 -25.19 0.86
CA LEU A 225 -10.39 -26.58 0.48
C LEU A 225 -10.31 -27.47 1.73
N ILE A 226 -11.36 -28.26 1.99
CA ILE A 226 -11.42 -29.14 3.17
C ILE A 226 -10.55 -30.39 2.91
N GLY A 227 -9.54 -30.62 3.75
CA GLY A 227 -8.47 -31.60 3.54
C GLY A 227 -8.83 -33.09 3.59
N SER A 228 -10.10 -33.46 3.81
CA SER A 228 -10.57 -34.86 3.84
C SER A 228 -10.81 -35.48 2.46
N SER A 229 -10.79 -34.70 1.38
CA SER A 229 -10.98 -35.21 0.00
C SER A 229 -9.69 -35.71 -0.67
N ASN A 230 -8.52 -35.56 -0.02
CA ASN A 230 -7.21 -35.91 -0.58
C ASN A 230 -6.62 -37.24 -0.08
N ARG A 231 -7.33 -38.00 0.77
CA ARG A 231 -6.88 -39.34 1.19
C ARG A 231 -7.82 -40.40 0.61
N PRO A 232 -7.33 -41.30 -0.28
CA PRO A 232 -8.09 -42.51 -0.56
C PRO A 232 -8.18 -43.30 0.75
N ASN A 233 -9.40 -43.67 1.14
CA ASN A 233 -9.65 -44.68 2.15
C ASN A 233 -8.85 -45.94 1.78
N SER A 234 -7.75 -46.19 2.49
CA SER A 234 -7.15 -47.52 2.55
C SER A 234 -8.10 -48.41 3.35
N GLY A 235 -8.55 -49.46 2.69
CA GLY A 235 -9.69 -50.29 3.07
C GLY A 235 -9.70 -50.88 4.48
N GLY A 236 -10.91 -51.21 4.89
CA GLY A 236 -11.22 -52.18 5.92
C GLY A 236 -12.65 -52.68 5.69
N CYS A 237 -12.82 -53.74 4.88
CA CYS A 237 -13.96 -54.64 5.03
C CYS A 237 -13.79 -55.41 6.36
N PRO A 238 -14.87 -55.90 6.97
CA PRO A 238 -15.64 -57.03 6.42
C PRO A 238 -16.97 -56.63 5.80
#